data_AF-A0A1M7N0U7-F1
#
_entry.id   AF-A0A1M7N0U7-F1
#
_cell.length_a   1.000
_cell.length_b   1.000
_cell.length_c   1.000
_cell.angle_alpha   90.00
_cell.angle_beta   90.00
_cell.angle_gamma   90.00
#
_symmetry.space_group_name_H-M   'P 1'
#
loop_
_entity.id
_entity.type
_entity.pdbx_description
1 polymer ?
#
loop_
_entity_poly.entity_id
_entity_poly.type
_entity_poly.pdbx_seq_one_letter_code
_entity_poly.pdbx_strand_id
1 'polypeptide(L)'
;MSLLNQVNLYVIKDIDNKIKISSLLGYKNDELLLSKNEVKDSAVIGDIILLLKNNKDDNLKQRKAVSYPVKKVKGRFSDVKEYIYFKMKVLYDFNLHYLNKKEIEAVEKHKEHIKFERLIDTNKADIKKLITYNSDEKVKPFNHSNYPVQQILNSKKIFRQEIGNVFEWGWSLMEIYQIDENNFVSFKQSSYFRERQQGEFFEISKKAVKFMRTFEDDKDYFLD
;
A
#
# COMPACT_ATOMS: atom_id res chain seq x y z
N MET A 1 6.79 30.69 -2.71
CA MET A 1 7.57 29.61 -2.07
C MET A 1 7.24 28.29 -2.75
N SER A 2 8.21 27.40 -2.99
CA SER A 2 7.93 26.05 -3.51
C SER A 2 7.26 25.19 -2.43
N LEU A 3 6.27 24.38 -2.83
CA LEU A 3 5.55 23.47 -1.94
C LEU A 3 6.48 22.48 -1.22
N LEU A 4 7.61 22.13 -1.86
CA LEU A 4 8.63 21.23 -1.30
C LEU A 4 9.42 21.84 -0.15
N ASN A 5 9.47 23.17 -0.07
CA ASN A 5 10.03 23.85 1.10
C ASN A 5 9.08 23.75 2.29
N GLN A 6 7.82 23.38 2.05
CA GLN A 6 6.75 23.34 3.03
C GLN A 6 6.31 21.93 3.38
N VAL A 7 6.57 20.89 2.57
CA VAL A 7 6.18 19.50 2.88
C VAL A 7 7.42 18.66 3.22
N ASN A 8 7.28 17.74 4.18
CA ASN A 8 8.36 16.83 4.57
C ASN A 8 7.83 15.48 5.05
N LEU A 9 8.72 14.49 5.06
CA LEU A 9 8.56 13.29 5.87
C LEU A 9 9.28 13.48 7.20
N TYR A 10 8.65 13.04 8.27
CA TYR A 10 9.21 13.05 9.60
C TYR A 10 9.17 11.66 10.21
N VAL A 11 10.17 11.30 11.00
CA VAL A 11 10.14 10.11 11.86
C VAL A 11 9.74 10.51 13.27
N ILE A 12 8.85 9.74 13.90
CA ILE A 12 8.55 9.91 15.32
C ILE A 12 9.75 9.49 16.15
N LYS A 13 10.27 10.39 16.99
CA LYS A 13 11.38 10.12 17.91
C LYS A 13 10.91 9.80 19.30
N ASP A 14 9.88 10.51 19.77
CA ASP A 14 9.40 10.40 21.13
C ASP A 14 7.89 10.66 21.20
N ILE A 15 7.21 9.98 22.13
CA ILE A 15 5.78 10.12 22.39
C ILE A 15 5.62 10.20 23.91
N ASP A 16 5.57 11.43 24.41
CA ASP A 16 5.33 11.68 25.84
C ASP A 16 4.07 12.54 26.00
N ASN A 17 4.16 13.76 26.53
CA ASN A 17 3.03 14.71 26.51
C ASN A 17 2.75 15.28 25.10
N LYS A 18 3.79 15.39 24.26
CA LYS A 18 3.73 15.76 22.84
C LYS A 18 4.47 14.72 22.01
N ILE A 19 4.19 14.70 20.71
CA ILE A 19 4.87 13.82 19.76
C ILE A 19 6.05 14.59 19.15
N LYS A 20 7.26 14.15 19.45
CA LYS A 20 8.49 14.72 18.88
C LYS A 20 8.80 14.03 17.56
N ILE A 21 8.95 14.82 16.50
CA ILE A 21 9.21 14.31 15.15
C ILE A 21 10.44 14.98 14.54
N SER A 22 11.24 14.23 13.77
CA SER A 22 12.46 14.74 13.10
C SER A 22 12.39 14.54 11.60
N SER A 23 12.81 15.55 10.85
CA SER A 23 12.84 15.56 9.39
C SER A 23 13.66 14.40 8.82
N LEU A 24 13.09 13.72 7.83
CA LEU A 24 13.73 12.69 7.02
C LEU A 24 14.20 13.20 5.65
N LEU A 25 13.69 14.34 5.16
CA LEU A 25 14.06 14.90 3.86
C LEU A 25 14.72 16.27 3.99
N GLY A 26 15.82 16.48 3.25
CA GLY A 26 16.53 17.76 3.21
C GLY A 26 17.49 17.95 4.39
N TYR A 27 17.48 19.13 5.02
CA TYR A 27 18.33 19.41 6.19
C TYR A 27 17.93 18.50 7.36
N LYS A 28 18.74 17.46 7.58
CA LYS A 28 18.65 16.55 8.73
C LYS A 28 18.81 17.41 10.00
N ASN A 29 17.94 17.19 10.99
CA ASN A 29 17.84 17.87 12.31
C ASN A 29 16.73 18.94 12.46
N ASP A 30 15.87 19.16 11.47
CA ASP A 30 14.64 19.93 11.70
C ASP A 30 13.66 19.11 12.55
N GLU A 31 13.32 19.61 13.74
CA GLU A 31 12.48 18.93 14.73
C GLU A 31 11.20 19.73 14.98
N LEU A 32 10.08 19.03 15.08
CA LEU A 32 8.79 19.61 15.42
C LEU A 32 8.16 18.86 16.59
N LEU A 33 7.31 19.57 17.33
CA LEU A 33 6.46 19.02 18.37
C LEU A 33 5.02 19.08 17.90
N LEU A 34 4.34 17.94 17.89
CA LEU A 34 2.92 17.83 17.56
C LEU A 34 2.09 17.51 18.81
N SER A 35 0.86 17.99 18.81
CA SER A 35 -0.16 17.51 19.74
C SER A 35 -0.54 16.06 19.41
N LYS A 36 -0.87 15.24 20.41
CA LYS A 36 -1.28 13.84 20.17
C LYS A 36 -2.44 13.73 19.19
N ASN A 37 -3.40 14.65 19.29
CA ASN A 37 -4.60 14.71 18.45
C ASN A 37 -4.32 15.00 16.97
N GLU A 38 -3.11 15.48 16.62
CA GLU A 38 -2.71 15.72 15.23
C GLU A 38 -2.24 14.44 14.52
N VAL A 39 -2.02 13.36 15.28
CA VAL A 39 -1.50 12.08 14.77
C VAL A 39 -2.49 10.98 15.15
N LYS A 40 -2.53 9.89 14.38
CA LYS A 40 -3.39 8.74 14.70
C LYS A 40 -3.03 8.17 16.08
N ASP A 41 -4.02 7.90 16.93
CA ASP A 41 -3.84 7.41 18.31
C ASP A 41 -2.97 6.15 18.42
N SER A 42 -2.88 5.37 17.34
CA SER A 42 -2.07 4.15 17.28
C SER A 42 -0.59 4.38 16.95
N ALA A 43 -0.13 5.63 16.78
CA ALA A 43 1.25 5.94 16.37
C ALA A 43 2.30 5.51 17.42
N VAL A 44 3.48 5.10 16.96
CA VAL A 44 4.59 4.64 17.81
C VAL A 44 5.92 5.24 17.36
N ILE A 45 6.91 5.22 18.24
CA ILE A 45 8.26 5.69 17.96
C ILE A 45 8.84 4.97 16.75
N GLY A 46 9.27 5.74 15.76
CA GLY A 46 9.84 5.31 14.50
C GLY A 46 8.86 5.17 13.34
N ASP A 47 7.57 5.43 13.56
CA ASP A 47 6.65 5.66 12.45
C ASP A 47 7.04 6.89 11.63
N ILE A 48 6.57 6.93 10.38
CA ILE A 48 6.80 8.06 9.48
C ILE A 48 5.52 8.87 9.33
N ILE A 49 5.64 10.20 9.25
CA ILE A 49 4.52 11.12 9.05
C ILE A 49 4.84 12.03 7.87
N LEU A 50 3.89 12.20 6.94
CA LEU A 50 3.91 13.25 5.92
C LEU A 50 3.18 14.48 6.46
N LEU A 51 3.85 15.63 6.46
CA LEU A 51 3.35 16.85 7.07
C LEU A 51 3.89 18.12 6.43
N LEU A 52 3.16 19.22 6.58
CA LEU A 52 3.69 20.56 6.34
C LEU A 52 4.64 21.01 7.47
N LYS A 53 5.81 21.54 7.10
CA LYS A 53 6.86 22.07 7.99
C LYS A 53 6.44 23.28 8.83
N ASN A 54 5.31 23.92 8.50
CA ASN A 54 4.89 25.14 9.19
C ASN A 54 4.61 24.88 10.68
N ASN A 55 5.20 25.73 11.51
CA ASN A 55 5.20 25.65 12.98
C ASN A 55 4.17 26.60 13.62
N LYS A 56 3.20 27.11 12.85
CA LYS A 56 2.30 28.20 13.30
C LYS A 56 0.83 27.83 13.16
N ASP A 57 0.09 28.15 14.20
CA ASP A 57 -1.36 27.99 14.41
C ASP A 57 -2.26 28.57 13.31
N ASP A 58 -1.72 29.34 12.36
CA ASP A 58 -2.50 30.10 11.39
C ASP A 58 -3.11 29.29 10.23
N ASN A 59 -2.81 27.99 10.07
CA ASN A 59 -3.35 27.19 8.95
C ASN A 59 -3.61 25.70 9.26
N LEU A 60 -4.07 25.38 10.46
CA LEU A 60 -4.44 24.01 10.86
C LEU A 60 -5.46 23.33 9.93
N LYS A 61 -6.33 24.08 9.24
CA LYS A 61 -7.32 23.51 8.30
C LYS A 61 -6.71 22.82 7.07
N GLN A 62 -5.47 23.12 6.71
CA GLN A 62 -4.76 22.50 5.56
C GLN A 62 -3.59 21.60 5.99
N ARG A 63 -3.25 21.56 7.28
CA ARG A 63 -2.16 20.73 7.81
C ARG A 63 -2.63 19.29 8.01
N LYS A 64 -2.90 18.56 6.92
CA LYS A 64 -3.18 17.13 7.01
C LYS A 64 -1.90 16.38 7.36
N ALA A 65 -1.87 15.77 8.55
CA ALA A 65 -0.85 14.80 8.92
C ALA A 65 -1.27 13.43 8.38
N VAL A 66 -0.42 12.80 7.58
CA VAL A 66 -0.65 11.42 7.12
C VAL A 66 0.36 10.52 7.80
N SER A 67 -0.12 9.61 8.63
CA SER A 67 0.72 8.67 9.38
C SER A 67 0.92 7.39 8.59
N TYR A 68 2.17 6.91 8.56
CA TYR A 68 2.58 5.64 7.99
C TYR A 68 3.14 4.75 9.10
N PRO A 69 2.33 3.79 9.58
CA PRO A 69 2.81 2.63 10.31
C PRO A 69 3.89 1.94 9.48
N VAL A 70 5.16 2.10 9.83
CA VAL A 70 6.26 1.43 9.12
C VAL A 70 6.90 0.31 9.95
N LYS A 71 6.56 0.28 11.24
CA LYS A 71 7.02 -0.73 12.19
C LYS A 71 5.94 -1.75 12.51
N LYS A 72 6.33 -3.02 12.54
CA LYS A 72 5.53 -4.08 13.17
C LYS A 72 5.73 -4.00 14.69
N VAL A 73 4.64 -3.91 15.45
CA VAL A 73 4.66 -3.93 16.93
C VAL A 73 3.61 -4.92 17.41
N LYS A 74 3.76 -5.52 18.59
CA LYS A 74 2.77 -6.50 19.09
C LYS A 74 1.38 -5.86 19.15
N GLY A 75 0.38 -6.49 18.50
CA GLY A 75 -0.98 -5.96 18.40
C GLY A 75 -1.18 -4.87 17.34
N ARG A 76 -0.16 -4.58 16.52
CA ARG A 76 -0.20 -3.55 15.48
C ARG A 76 0.57 -3.96 14.21
N PHE A 77 -0.11 -3.94 13.07
CA PHE A 77 0.51 -4.17 11.77
C PHE A 77 1.27 -2.92 11.28
N SER A 78 2.33 -3.14 10.49
CA SER A 78 2.87 -2.07 9.65
C SER A 78 2.06 -1.99 8.36
N ASP A 79 1.84 -0.78 7.86
CA ASP A 79 1.05 -0.48 6.66
C ASP A 79 1.91 -0.51 5.39
N VAL A 80 3.23 -0.70 5.51
CA VAL A 80 4.17 -0.67 4.39
C VAL A 80 5.19 -1.80 4.45
N LYS A 81 5.23 -2.56 3.36
CA LYS A 81 6.04 -3.78 3.23
C LYS A 81 7.51 -3.52 2.95
N GLU A 82 7.76 -2.63 2.00
CA GLU A 82 9.09 -2.29 1.52
C GLU A 82 9.16 -0.82 1.14
N TYR A 83 10.38 -0.33 0.96
CA TYR A 83 10.63 1.05 0.55
C TYR A 83 9.83 1.47 -0.69
N ILE A 84 9.72 0.61 -1.71
CA ILE A 84 9.02 0.96 -2.96
C ILE A 84 7.53 1.23 -2.70
N TYR A 85 6.90 0.39 -1.88
CA TYR A 85 5.54 0.58 -1.42
C TYR A 85 5.43 1.85 -0.59
N PHE A 86 6.29 2.03 0.41
CA PHE A 86 6.29 3.27 1.18
C PHE A 86 6.34 4.51 0.27
N LYS A 87 7.29 4.56 -0.66
CA LYS A 87 7.45 5.67 -1.63
C LYS A 87 6.17 5.93 -2.41
N MET A 88 5.57 4.91 -3.01
CA MET A 88 4.35 5.07 -3.80
C MET A 88 3.17 5.63 -2.97
N LYS A 89 3.01 5.17 -1.71
CA LYS A 89 1.90 5.63 -0.85
C LYS A 89 2.10 7.09 -0.47
N VAL A 90 3.33 7.44 -0.09
CA VAL A 90 3.71 8.83 0.19
C VAL A 90 3.49 9.73 -1.03
N LEU A 91 3.87 9.30 -2.23
CA LEU A 91 3.66 10.08 -3.44
C LEU A 91 2.18 10.24 -3.78
N TYR A 92 1.36 9.23 -3.51
CA TYR A 92 -0.09 9.31 -3.64
C TYR A 92 -0.69 10.33 -2.70
N ASP A 93 -0.40 10.21 -1.41
CA ASP A 93 -0.90 11.15 -0.40
C ASP A 93 -0.35 12.56 -0.63
N PHE A 94 0.87 12.68 -1.15
CA PHE A 94 1.46 13.96 -1.55
C PHE A 94 0.63 14.64 -2.65
N ASN A 95 0.36 13.90 -3.73
CA ASN A 95 -0.41 14.39 -4.86
C ASN A 95 -1.84 14.74 -4.44
N LEU A 96 -2.49 13.84 -3.69
CA LEU A 96 -3.87 13.99 -3.29
C LEU A 96 -4.08 15.19 -2.35
N HIS A 97 -3.21 15.33 -1.34
CA HIS A 97 -3.44 16.28 -0.25
C HIS A 97 -2.72 17.62 -0.40
N TYR A 98 -1.64 17.68 -1.19
CA TYR A 98 -0.89 18.93 -1.34
C TYR A 98 -0.83 19.44 -2.78
N LEU A 99 -1.12 18.61 -3.77
CA LEU A 99 -1.29 19.06 -5.16
C LEU A 99 -2.76 19.04 -5.62
N ASN A 100 -3.69 18.52 -4.80
CA ASN A 100 -5.09 18.30 -5.15
C ASN A 100 -5.28 17.50 -6.46
N LYS A 101 -4.38 16.54 -6.72
CA LYS A 101 -4.42 15.65 -7.89
C LYS A 101 -4.64 14.21 -7.44
N LYS A 102 -5.72 13.59 -7.95
CA LYS A 102 -6.01 12.17 -7.72
C LYS A 102 -5.19 11.24 -8.63
N GLU A 103 -4.77 11.74 -9.79
CA GLU A 103 -4.10 10.99 -10.84
C GLU A 103 -2.57 11.13 -10.72
N ILE A 104 -1.84 10.02 -10.91
CA ILE A 104 -0.38 9.96 -10.70
C ILE A 104 0.38 9.48 -11.94
N GLU A 105 -0.26 8.65 -12.79
CA GLU A 105 0.42 7.95 -13.88
C GLU A 105 -0.24 8.16 -15.25
N ALA A 106 -1.57 8.36 -15.32
CA ALA A 106 -2.29 8.59 -16.58
C ALA A 106 -2.12 10.01 -17.17
N VAL A 107 -1.37 10.87 -16.48
CA VAL A 107 -1.13 12.27 -16.86
C VAL A 107 0.32 12.64 -16.57
N GLU A 108 0.83 13.66 -17.26
CA GLU A 108 2.19 14.15 -17.02
C GLU A 108 2.37 14.54 -15.53
N LYS A 109 3.40 13.96 -14.91
CA LYS A 109 3.72 14.19 -13.51
C LYS A 109 4.00 15.67 -13.25
N HIS A 110 3.37 16.22 -12.22
CA HIS A 110 3.60 17.60 -11.80
C HIS A 110 5.09 17.83 -11.42
N LYS A 111 5.68 18.98 -11.76
CA LYS A 111 7.10 19.27 -11.47
C LYS A 111 7.48 19.08 -10.00
N GLU A 112 6.58 19.45 -9.09
CA GLU A 112 6.80 19.27 -7.65
C GLU A 112 6.73 17.79 -7.21
N HIS A 113 5.91 16.96 -7.88
CA HIS A 113 5.91 15.51 -7.63
C HIS A 113 7.27 14.90 -7.98
N ILE A 114 7.82 15.23 -9.16
CA ILE A 114 9.11 14.71 -9.63
C ILE A 114 10.23 15.07 -8.66
N LYS A 115 10.25 16.32 -8.19
CA LYS A 115 11.25 16.77 -7.21
C LYS A 115 11.04 16.10 -5.84
N PHE A 116 9.80 15.90 -5.38
CA PHE A 116 9.50 15.20 -4.13
C PHE A 116 9.95 13.74 -4.20
N GLU A 117 9.64 13.05 -5.30
CA GLU A 117 10.09 11.69 -5.57
C GLU A 117 11.62 11.58 -5.49
N ARG A 118 12.35 12.52 -6.12
CA ARG A 118 13.81 12.58 -6.02
C ARG A 118 14.30 12.77 -4.59
N LEU A 119 13.64 13.61 -3.79
CA LEU A 119 14.02 13.81 -2.37
C LEU A 119 13.82 12.53 -1.55
N ILE A 120 12.73 11.80 -1.77
CA ILE A 120 12.48 10.51 -1.11
C ILE A 120 13.58 9.51 -1.52
N ASP A 121 13.90 9.44 -2.82
CA ASP A 121 14.93 8.54 -3.36
C ASP A 121 16.34 8.85 -2.84
N THR A 122 16.70 10.14 -2.69
CA THR A 122 17.97 10.54 -2.05
C THR A 122 18.07 10.05 -0.60
N ASN A 123 16.94 9.95 0.11
CA ASN A 123 16.88 9.52 1.51
C ASN A 123 16.47 8.04 1.69
N LYS A 124 16.48 7.27 0.60
CA LYS A 124 16.06 5.86 0.56
C LYS A 124 16.69 5.00 1.65
N ALA A 125 18.01 5.13 1.86
CA ALA A 125 18.73 4.29 2.81
C ALA A 125 18.25 4.48 4.25
N ASP A 126 17.98 5.73 4.66
CA ASP A 126 17.53 6.04 6.01
C ASP A 126 16.06 5.68 6.22
N ILE A 127 15.21 5.93 5.22
CA ILE A 127 13.81 5.51 5.24
C ILE A 127 13.70 3.97 5.31
N LYS A 128 14.50 3.25 4.53
CA LYS A 128 14.46 1.78 4.48
C LYS A 128 14.81 1.14 5.83
N LYS A 129 15.69 1.75 6.64
CA LYS A 129 16.03 1.27 8.00
C LYS A 129 14.85 1.31 8.97
N LEU A 130 13.84 2.14 8.71
CA LEU A 130 12.68 2.29 9.58
C LEU A 130 11.60 1.23 9.30
N ILE A 131 11.61 0.62 8.11
CA ILE A 131 10.58 -0.34 7.67
C ILE A 131 10.94 -1.73 8.18
N THR A 132 10.12 -2.29 9.09
CA THR A 132 10.38 -3.62 9.70
C THR A 132 9.40 -4.72 9.28
N TYR A 133 8.45 -4.42 8.38
CA TYR A 133 7.38 -5.35 7.95
C TYR A 133 7.89 -6.65 7.28
N ASN A 134 9.16 -6.70 6.84
CA ASN A 134 9.76 -7.87 6.17
C ASN A 134 11.17 -8.25 6.67
N SER A 135 11.86 -7.41 7.45
CA SER A 135 13.21 -7.76 7.94
C SER A 135 13.17 -8.89 8.96
N ASP A 136 12.08 -8.99 9.69
CA ASP A 136 11.96 -9.85 10.86
C ASP A 136 11.22 -11.16 10.55
N GLU A 137 10.71 -11.31 9.33
CA GLU A 137 9.80 -12.40 8.96
C GLU A 137 10.19 -13.07 7.64
N LYS A 138 10.69 -14.31 7.71
CA LYS A 138 10.88 -15.21 6.56
C LYS A 138 9.53 -15.76 6.08
N VAL A 139 8.65 -14.94 5.49
CA VAL A 139 7.29 -15.36 5.08
C VAL A 139 7.25 -15.93 3.65
N LYS A 140 6.63 -17.11 3.49
CA LYS A 140 6.31 -17.75 2.19
C LYS A 140 4.87 -17.41 1.75
N PRO A 141 4.53 -17.46 0.44
CA PRO A 141 3.18 -17.17 -0.06
C PRO A 141 2.08 -18.04 0.58
N PHE A 142 0.87 -17.47 0.76
CA PHE A 142 -0.27 -18.09 1.47
C PHE A 142 -1.18 -18.88 0.52
N ASN A 143 -1.41 -20.16 0.83
CA ASN A 143 -2.41 -21.02 0.19
C ASN A 143 -3.50 -21.34 1.23
N HIS A 144 -4.74 -20.89 0.99
CA HIS A 144 -5.87 -21.11 1.91
C HIS A 144 -6.71 -22.35 1.55
N SER A 145 -6.24 -23.17 0.61
CA SER A 145 -6.88 -24.43 0.25
C SER A 145 -6.15 -25.63 0.86
N ASN A 146 -6.82 -26.78 0.89
CA ASN A 146 -6.22 -28.05 1.29
C ASN A 146 -5.39 -28.71 0.16
N TYR A 147 -5.26 -28.06 -1.00
CA TYR A 147 -4.58 -28.62 -2.18
C TYR A 147 -3.18 -28.04 -2.35
N PRO A 148 -2.16 -28.85 -2.66
CA PRO A 148 -0.85 -28.35 -3.07
C PRO A 148 -0.95 -27.41 -4.29
N VAL A 149 -0.21 -26.30 -4.29
CA VAL A 149 -0.21 -25.32 -5.40
C VAL A 149 0.09 -25.97 -6.74
N GLN A 150 1.03 -26.92 -6.78
CA GLN A 150 1.35 -27.66 -8.00
C GLN A 150 0.17 -28.46 -8.54
N GLN A 151 -0.67 -29.05 -7.68
CA GLN A 151 -1.88 -29.75 -8.09
C GLN A 151 -2.90 -28.77 -8.69
N ILE A 152 -3.08 -27.61 -8.08
CA ILE A 152 -3.99 -26.57 -8.57
C ILE A 152 -3.56 -26.10 -9.96
N LEU A 153 -2.29 -25.77 -10.14
CA LEU A 153 -1.75 -25.26 -11.43
C LEU A 153 -1.79 -26.30 -12.55
N ASN A 154 -1.73 -27.59 -12.23
CA ASN A 154 -1.83 -28.69 -13.19
C ASN A 154 -3.28 -29.07 -13.53
N SER A 155 -4.26 -28.52 -12.81
CA SER A 155 -5.69 -28.82 -13.03
C SER A 155 -6.29 -27.97 -14.15
N LYS A 156 -7.53 -28.29 -14.57
CA LYS A 156 -8.19 -27.58 -15.68
C LYS A 156 -8.54 -26.16 -15.26
N LYS A 157 -7.95 -25.15 -15.90
CA LYS A 157 -8.40 -23.76 -15.78
C LYS A 157 -9.70 -23.59 -16.56
N ILE A 158 -10.74 -23.08 -15.90
CA ILE A 158 -12.09 -22.94 -16.48
C ILE A 158 -12.57 -21.49 -16.57
N PHE A 159 -11.88 -20.55 -15.92
CA PHE A 159 -12.23 -19.14 -15.89
C PHE A 159 -10.97 -18.30 -15.83
N ARG A 160 -10.93 -17.19 -16.57
CA ARG A 160 -9.90 -16.16 -16.44
C ARG A 160 -10.48 -14.79 -16.77
N GLN A 161 -10.44 -13.91 -15.79
CA GLN A 161 -10.76 -12.50 -15.95
C GLN A 161 -9.53 -11.68 -15.55
N GLU A 162 -9.12 -10.80 -16.46
CA GLU A 162 -8.00 -9.89 -16.25
C GLU A 162 -8.46 -8.47 -16.62
N ILE A 163 -8.31 -7.54 -15.68
CA ILE A 163 -8.74 -6.14 -15.82
C ILE A 163 -7.50 -5.26 -15.63
N GLY A 164 -7.31 -4.32 -16.55
CA GLY A 164 -6.16 -3.40 -16.56
C GLY A 164 -4.87 -4.05 -17.08
N ASN A 165 -3.78 -3.27 -17.11
CA ASN A 165 -2.47 -3.78 -17.52
C ASN A 165 -1.72 -4.35 -16.33
N VAL A 166 -1.00 -5.46 -16.55
CA VAL A 166 -0.21 -6.12 -15.52
C VAL A 166 0.73 -5.14 -14.83
N PHE A 167 0.72 -5.13 -13.50
CA PHE A 167 1.50 -4.24 -12.62
C PHE A 167 1.08 -2.76 -12.59
N GLU A 168 0.05 -2.35 -13.32
CA GLU A 168 -0.54 -1.01 -13.16
C GLU A 168 -1.51 -0.94 -11.98
N TRP A 169 -1.71 0.27 -11.45
CA TRP A 169 -2.70 0.50 -10.41
C TRP A 169 -4.11 0.25 -10.95
N GLY A 170 -4.86 -0.60 -10.25
CA GLY A 170 -6.19 -1.04 -10.67
C GLY A 170 -6.20 -2.36 -11.46
N TRP A 171 -5.04 -2.97 -11.66
CA TRP A 171 -4.94 -4.33 -12.18
C TRP A 171 -5.55 -5.37 -11.23
N SER A 172 -6.28 -6.31 -11.80
CA SER A 172 -6.75 -7.51 -11.10
C SER A 172 -6.80 -8.72 -12.02
N LEU A 173 -6.38 -9.86 -11.48
CA LEU A 173 -6.47 -11.17 -12.10
C LEU A 173 -7.29 -12.09 -11.19
N MET A 174 -8.31 -12.72 -11.79
CA MET A 174 -9.07 -13.79 -11.16
C MET A 174 -9.07 -15.01 -12.06
N GLU A 175 -8.75 -16.17 -11.50
CA GLU A 175 -8.78 -17.45 -12.19
C GLU A 175 -9.57 -18.47 -11.37
N ILE A 176 -10.17 -19.46 -12.04
CA ILE A 176 -10.77 -20.63 -11.39
C ILE A 176 -10.23 -21.90 -12.01
N TYR A 177 -9.80 -22.80 -11.14
CA TYR A 177 -9.25 -24.10 -11.42
C TYR A 177 -10.23 -25.19 -10.97
N GLN A 178 -10.54 -26.12 -11.87
CA GLN A 178 -11.36 -27.28 -11.58
C GLN A 178 -10.47 -28.46 -11.19
N ILE A 179 -10.50 -28.82 -9.91
CA ILE A 179 -9.72 -29.94 -9.36
C ILE A 179 -10.37 -31.27 -9.76
N ASP A 180 -11.70 -31.36 -9.65
CA ASP A 180 -12.53 -32.49 -10.10
C ASP A 180 -13.96 -32.03 -10.43
N GLU A 181 -14.93 -32.95 -10.59
CA GLU A 181 -16.33 -32.61 -10.92
C GLU A 181 -17.05 -31.75 -9.87
N ASN A 182 -16.58 -31.75 -8.62
CA ASN A 182 -17.23 -31.10 -7.49
C ASN A 182 -16.37 -30.03 -6.79
N ASN A 183 -15.05 -30.08 -6.95
CA ASN A 183 -14.11 -29.23 -6.25
C ASN A 183 -13.44 -28.19 -7.16
N PHE A 184 -13.44 -26.94 -6.69
CA PHE A 184 -12.90 -25.79 -7.43
C PHE A 184 -12.07 -24.89 -6.51
N VAL A 185 -11.02 -24.30 -7.08
CA VAL A 185 -10.16 -23.34 -6.40
C VAL A 185 -10.11 -22.05 -7.21
N SER A 186 -10.37 -20.91 -6.55
CA SER A 186 -10.19 -19.59 -7.13
C SER A 186 -8.81 -19.05 -6.77
N PHE A 187 -8.15 -18.46 -7.75
CA PHE A 187 -6.97 -17.64 -7.56
C PHE A 187 -7.37 -16.17 -7.73
N LYS A 188 -6.92 -15.30 -6.82
CA LYS A 188 -7.15 -13.86 -6.90
C LYS A 188 -5.86 -13.10 -6.64
N GLN A 189 -5.54 -12.19 -7.54
CA GLN A 189 -4.42 -11.27 -7.41
C GLN A 189 -4.87 -9.87 -7.81
N SER A 190 -4.45 -8.85 -7.08
CA SER A 190 -4.83 -7.48 -7.40
C SER A 190 -3.78 -6.48 -6.94
N SER A 191 -3.63 -5.40 -7.71
CA SER A 191 -2.82 -4.24 -7.32
C SER A 191 -3.57 -3.23 -6.45
N TYR A 192 -4.89 -3.38 -6.26
CA TYR A 192 -5.72 -2.49 -5.40
C TYR A 192 -5.38 -2.61 -3.91
N PHE A 193 -5.01 -3.81 -3.44
CA PHE A 193 -4.65 -4.08 -2.05
C PHE A 193 -3.23 -4.63 -2.00
N ARG A 194 -2.31 -3.95 -1.30
CA ARG A 194 -0.87 -4.32 -1.29
C ARG A 194 -0.57 -5.72 -0.79
N GLU A 195 -1.43 -6.30 0.05
CA GLU A 195 -1.30 -7.68 0.53
C GLU A 195 -1.59 -8.71 -0.57
N ARG A 196 -2.43 -8.38 -1.56
CA ARG A 196 -2.89 -9.30 -2.62
C ARG A 196 -2.06 -9.29 -3.89
N GLN A 197 -0.88 -8.68 -3.87
CA GLN A 197 0.07 -8.80 -4.98
C GLN A 197 0.72 -10.19 -5.07
N GLN A 198 0.59 -11.04 -4.04
CA GLN A 198 1.15 -12.40 -4.07
C GLN A 198 0.23 -13.46 -4.66
N GLY A 199 -1.02 -13.12 -4.97
CA GLY A 199 -1.97 -14.08 -5.53
C GLY A 199 -2.35 -15.15 -4.51
N GLU A 200 -3.64 -15.26 -4.21
CA GLU A 200 -4.12 -16.13 -3.15
C GLU A 200 -5.06 -17.19 -3.72
N PHE A 201 -4.88 -18.44 -3.28
CA PHE A 201 -5.76 -19.55 -3.62
C PHE A 201 -6.80 -19.76 -2.52
N PHE A 202 -8.07 -19.91 -2.93
CA PHE A 202 -9.23 -20.11 -2.05
C PHE A 202 -10.14 -21.19 -2.60
N GLU A 203 -10.78 -21.97 -1.75
CA GLU A 203 -11.86 -22.87 -2.17
C GLU A 203 -13.09 -22.06 -2.62
N ILE A 204 -13.71 -22.47 -3.73
CA ILE A 204 -14.95 -21.88 -4.23
C ILE A 204 -15.99 -22.98 -4.49
N SER A 205 -17.23 -22.74 -4.04
CA SER A 205 -18.29 -23.76 -4.14
C SER A 205 -18.78 -23.95 -5.57
N LYS A 206 -19.16 -25.19 -5.92
CA LYS A 206 -19.82 -25.54 -7.20
C LYS A 206 -21.06 -24.67 -7.48
N LYS A 207 -21.82 -24.30 -6.44
CA LYS A 207 -23.00 -23.43 -6.57
C LYS A 207 -22.60 -22.02 -7.05
N ALA A 208 -21.54 -21.45 -6.48
CA ALA A 208 -21.02 -20.14 -6.89
C ALA A 208 -20.51 -20.16 -8.34
N VAL A 209 -19.75 -21.20 -8.71
CA VAL A 209 -19.27 -21.37 -10.10
C VAL A 209 -20.43 -21.45 -11.09
N LYS A 210 -21.47 -22.26 -10.78
CA LYS A 210 -22.68 -22.35 -11.62
C LYS A 210 -23.43 -21.02 -11.75
N PHE A 211 -23.50 -20.24 -10.68
CA PHE A 211 -24.11 -18.92 -10.71
C PHE A 211 -23.33 -17.96 -11.64
N MET A 212 -22.00 -17.92 -11.51
CA MET A 212 -21.15 -17.08 -12.35
C MET A 212 -21.30 -17.42 -13.85
N ARG A 213 -21.47 -18.70 -14.20
CA ARG A 213 -21.72 -19.13 -15.60
C ARG A 213 -22.99 -18.53 -16.20
N THR A 214 -23.97 -18.19 -15.36
CA THR A 214 -25.24 -17.61 -15.79
C THR A 214 -25.29 -16.09 -15.64
N PHE A 215 -24.27 -15.49 -15.03
CA PHE A 215 -24.22 -14.06 -14.77
C PHE A 215 -23.64 -13.33 -15.98
N GLU A 216 -24.34 -12.30 -16.48
CA GLU A 216 -23.98 -11.63 -17.74
C GLU A 216 -22.56 -11.07 -17.75
N ASP A 217 -22.10 -10.52 -16.62
CA ASP A 217 -20.77 -9.92 -16.52
C ASP A 217 -19.64 -10.97 -16.47
N ASP A 218 -19.93 -12.22 -16.09
CA ASP A 218 -18.90 -13.24 -15.84
C ASP A 218 -18.87 -14.34 -16.91
N LYS A 219 -19.98 -14.58 -17.60
CA LYS A 219 -20.14 -15.72 -18.54
C LYS A 219 -19.09 -15.73 -19.65
N ASP A 220 -18.67 -14.56 -20.13
CA ASP A 220 -17.75 -14.43 -21.27
C ASP A 220 -16.28 -14.69 -20.87
N TYR A 221 -15.99 -14.82 -19.57
CA TYR A 221 -14.65 -15.12 -19.05
C TYR A 221 -14.42 -16.62 -18.79
N PHE A 222 -15.43 -17.45 -19.01
CA PHE A 222 -15.31 -18.90 -18.95
C PHE A 222 -14.59 -19.45 -20.19
N LEU A 223 -13.73 -20.46 -19.99
CA LEU A 223 -12.79 -20.98 -20.99
C LEU A 223 -13.22 -22.34 -21.58
N ASP A 224 -14.46 -22.77 -21.32
CA ASP A 224 -15.03 -24.01 -21.85
C ASP A 224 -15.58 -23.91 -23.27
#